data_AF-A0A8T9FWK5-F1
#
_entry.id   AF-A0A8T9FWK5-F1
#
_cell.length_a   1.000
_cell.length_b   1.000
_cell.length_c   1.000
_cell.angle_alpha   90.00
_cell.angle_beta   90.00
_cell.angle_gamma   90.00
#
_symmetry.space_group_name_H-M   'P 1'
#
loop_
_entity.id
_entity.type
_entity.pdbx_description
1 polymer ?
#
loop_
_entity_poly.entity_id
_entity_poly.type
_entity_poly.pdbx_seq_one_letter_code
_entity_poly.pdbx_strand_id
1 'polypeptide(L)'
;MSNAAKNGLQSGNDPQSVDFINRFAETMRAESGVDLPHDYFVAEARMRLAGGTVHHMPSQTAKPGKPETSACFDAWAKAGHNS
;
A
#
# COMPACT_ATOMS: atom_id res chain seq x y z
N MET A 1 -38.16 22.30 21.92
CA MET A 1 -37.55 21.08 21.32
C MET A 1 -37.15 21.43 19.90
N SER A 2 -35.84 21.57 19.62
CA SER A 2 -35.34 21.75 18.25
C SER A 2 -33.98 21.05 18.10
N ASN A 3 -34.01 19.73 17.89
CA ASN A 3 -32.84 18.97 17.43
C ASN A 3 -32.82 19.01 15.90
N ALA A 4 -32.12 19.96 15.29
CA ALA A 4 -31.98 20.00 13.83
C ALA A 4 -30.71 20.77 13.41
N ALA A 5 -29.52 20.29 13.80
CA ALA A 5 -28.27 20.82 13.28
C ALA A 5 -27.10 19.84 13.51
N LYS A 6 -27.18 18.59 13.05
CA LYS A 6 -26.02 17.66 13.16
C LYS A 6 -25.89 16.62 12.03
N ASN A 7 -26.45 16.87 10.85
CA ASN A 7 -26.39 15.92 9.72
C ASN A 7 -25.48 16.36 8.56
N GLY A 8 -24.70 17.44 8.70
CA GLY A 8 -23.86 17.96 7.61
C GLY A 8 -22.34 17.83 7.78
N LEU A 9 -21.84 17.32 8.92
CA LEU A 9 -20.41 17.45 9.29
C LEU A 9 -19.60 16.15 9.22
N GLN A 10 -20.18 15.03 8.80
CA GLN A 10 -19.54 13.72 9.00
C GLN A 10 -18.84 13.13 7.78
N SER A 11 -19.07 13.61 6.55
CA SER A 11 -18.38 13.06 5.37
C SER A 11 -16.86 13.21 5.42
N GLY A 12 -16.33 14.25 6.07
CA GLY A 12 -14.88 14.45 6.20
C GLY A 12 -14.21 13.55 7.24
N ASN A 13 -14.98 12.85 8.08
CA ASN A 13 -14.44 11.97 9.13
C ASN A 13 -14.68 10.49 8.82
N ASP A 14 -15.30 10.18 7.68
CA ASP A 14 -15.39 8.80 7.20
C ASP A 14 -13.97 8.32 6.81
N PRO A 15 -13.46 7.21 7.40
CA PRO A 15 -12.14 6.67 7.07
C PRO A 15 -11.97 6.29 5.61
N GLN A 16 -13.06 6.12 4.85
CA GLN A 16 -13.04 5.84 3.42
C GLN A 16 -13.22 7.09 2.55
N SER A 17 -13.43 8.26 3.14
CA SER A 17 -13.55 9.52 2.40
C SER A 17 -12.23 9.93 1.78
N VAL A 18 -12.31 10.50 0.57
CA VAL A 18 -11.13 11.00 -0.17
C VAL A 18 -10.40 12.07 0.63
N ASP A 19 -11.12 12.98 1.29
CA ASP A 19 -10.53 14.06 2.09
C ASP A 19 -9.81 13.53 3.34
N PHE A 20 -10.32 12.46 3.97
CA PHE A 20 -9.63 11.82 5.07
C PHE A 20 -8.36 11.10 4.61
N ILE A 21 -8.44 10.34 3.52
CA ILE A 21 -7.32 9.61 2.95
C ILE A 21 -6.19 10.57 2.54
N ASN A 22 -6.53 11.69 1.89
CA ASN A 22 -5.53 12.67 1.47
C ASN A 22 -4.82 13.33 2.65
N ARG A 23 -5.56 13.74 3.69
CA ARG A 23 -4.96 14.28 4.93
C ARG A 23 -4.09 13.25 5.65
N PHE A 24 -4.53 12.01 5.70
CA PHE A 24 -3.74 10.92 6.29
C PHE A 24 -2.45 10.67 5.50
N ALA A 25 -2.52 10.69 4.16
CA ALA A 25 -1.38 10.56 3.27
C ALA A 25 -0.38 11.74 3.41
N GLU A 26 -0.87 12.97 3.58
CA GLU A 26 -0.02 14.14 3.85
C GLU A 26 0.72 14.01 5.18
N THR A 27 0.05 13.56 6.24
CA THR A 27 0.68 13.27 7.53
C THR A 27 1.76 12.21 7.38
N MET A 28 1.46 11.09 6.70
CA MET A 28 2.44 10.03 6.45
C MET A 28 3.66 10.52 5.68
N ARG A 29 3.47 11.39 4.67
CA ARG A 29 4.57 12.00 3.94
C ARG A 29 5.44 12.85 4.85
N ALA A 30 4.82 13.76 5.61
CA ALA A 30 5.52 14.67 6.51
C ALA A 30 6.33 13.93 7.59
N GLU A 31 5.83 12.79 8.07
CA GLU A 31 6.49 11.94 9.06
C GLU A 31 7.57 11.03 8.47
N SER A 32 7.40 10.57 7.22
CA SER A 32 8.30 9.57 6.62
C SER A 32 9.71 10.11 6.36
N GLY A 33 9.85 11.41 6.10
CA GLY A 33 11.10 12.01 5.61
C GLY A 33 11.54 11.50 4.24
N VAL A 34 10.68 10.76 3.52
CA VAL A 34 10.96 10.22 2.19
C VAL A 34 10.32 11.11 1.13
N ASP A 35 11.09 11.50 0.13
CA ASP A 35 10.62 12.33 -0.98
C ASP A 35 9.91 11.49 -2.06
N LEU A 36 8.74 10.96 -1.71
CA LEU A 36 7.88 10.22 -2.65
C LEU A 36 6.64 11.05 -3.08
N PRO A 37 6.09 10.77 -4.28
CA PRO A 37 4.85 11.39 -4.76
C PRO A 37 3.66 11.16 -3.82
N HIS A 38 2.65 12.03 -3.89
CA HIS A 38 1.54 12.02 -2.93
C HIS A 38 0.69 10.78 -3.11
N ASP A 39 0.51 10.37 -4.37
CA ASP A 39 -0.22 9.19 -4.79
C ASP A 39 0.32 7.90 -4.15
N TYR A 40 1.63 7.85 -3.87
CA TYR A 40 2.24 6.74 -3.13
C TYR A 40 1.65 6.66 -1.71
N PHE A 41 1.62 7.78 -1.00
CA PHE A 41 1.08 7.86 0.36
C PHE A 41 -0.44 7.69 0.39
N VAL A 42 -1.17 8.09 -0.66
CA VAL A 42 -2.61 7.83 -0.79
C VAL A 42 -2.90 6.33 -0.93
N ALA A 43 -2.11 5.61 -1.73
CA ALA A 43 -2.23 4.16 -1.83
C ALA A 43 -1.91 3.48 -0.49
N GLU A 44 -0.86 3.92 0.19
CA GLU A 44 -0.48 3.37 1.50
C GLU A 44 -1.51 3.69 2.59
N ALA A 45 -2.05 4.92 2.59
CA ALA A 45 -3.15 5.35 3.45
C ALA A 45 -4.37 4.43 3.30
N ARG A 46 -4.79 4.14 2.06
CA ARG A 46 -5.91 3.23 1.78
C ARG A 46 -5.64 1.82 2.30
N MET A 47 -4.44 1.29 2.10
CA MET A 47 -4.08 -0.05 2.58
C MET A 47 -4.13 -0.13 4.11
N ARG A 48 -3.54 0.86 4.80
CA ARG A 48 -3.55 0.93 6.27
C ARG A 48 -4.97 1.07 6.84
N LEU A 49 -5.81 1.88 6.21
CA LEU A 49 -7.20 2.11 6.63
C LEU A 49 -8.14 0.93 6.32
N ALA A 50 -7.80 0.11 5.32
CA ALA A 50 -8.52 -1.13 5.02
C ALA A 50 -8.23 -2.28 6.02
N GLY A 51 -7.45 -2.02 7.09
CA GLY A 51 -7.06 -3.04 8.07
C GLY A 51 -5.97 -3.99 7.56
N GLY A 52 -5.38 -3.71 6.40
CA GLY A 52 -4.21 -4.44 5.91
C GLY A 52 -2.97 -3.93 6.64
N THR A 53 -2.44 -4.73 7.56
CA THR A 53 -1.10 -4.52 8.10
C THR A 53 -0.12 -4.44 6.92
N VAL A 54 0.28 -3.23 6.54
CA VAL A 54 1.43 -3.04 5.66
C VAL A 54 2.61 -3.47 6.50
N HIS A 55 3.01 -4.73 6.35
CA HIS A 55 4.33 -5.17 6.75
C HIS A 55 5.27 -4.21 6.04
N HIS A 56 5.82 -3.26 6.80
CA HIS A 56 6.95 -2.46 6.43
C HIS A 56 7.93 -3.43 5.77
N MET A 57 8.08 -3.37 4.46
CA MET A 57 9.09 -4.18 3.78
C MET A 57 10.39 -3.83 4.49
N PRO A 58 11.01 -4.75 5.24
CA PRO A 58 12.28 -4.46 5.82
C PRO A 58 13.22 -4.24 4.65
N SER A 59 13.84 -3.06 4.61
CA SER A 59 14.99 -2.78 3.76
C SER A 59 15.89 -4.01 3.75
N GLN A 60 15.94 -4.65 2.59
CA GLN A 60 16.90 -5.66 2.13
C GLN A 60 17.89 -6.16 3.20
N THR A 61 17.49 -7.12 4.02
CA THR A 61 18.42 -8.08 4.64
C THR A 61 17.78 -9.47 4.78
N ALA A 62 16.90 -9.85 3.85
CA ALA A 62 16.61 -11.27 3.66
C ALA A 62 17.86 -11.90 3.04
N LYS A 63 18.65 -12.60 3.85
CA LYS A 63 19.68 -13.52 3.35
C LYS A 63 19.05 -14.36 2.23
N PRO A 64 19.65 -14.46 1.03
CA PRO A 64 19.07 -15.27 -0.03
C PRO A 64 19.15 -16.73 0.39
N GLY A 65 18.06 -17.25 0.95
CA GLY A 65 17.78 -18.67 0.88
C GLY A 65 17.73 -19.02 -0.60
N LYS A 66 18.54 -20.01 -1.01
CA LYS A 66 18.71 -20.42 -2.41
C LYS A 66 17.33 -20.49 -3.09
N PRO A 67 17.11 -19.77 -4.20
CA PRO A 67 15.88 -19.93 -4.95
C PRO A 67 15.85 -21.36 -5.48
N GLU A 68 14.89 -22.15 -5.01
CA GLU A 68 14.43 -23.33 -5.75
C GLU A 68 13.94 -22.80 -7.09
N THR A 69 14.78 -23.00 -8.11
CA THR A 69 14.55 -22.57 -9.48
C THR A 69 13.25 -23.21 -9.95
N SER A 70 12.24 -22.38 -10.19
CA SER A 70 10.94 -22.79 -10.68
C SER A 70 11.12 -23.59 -11.97
N ALA A 71 10.81 -24.89 -11.94
CA ALA A 71 10.90 -25.81 -13.09
C ALA A 71 10.16 -25.29 -14.35
N CYS A 72 9.23 -24.34 -14.17
CA CYS A 72 8.54 -23.62 -15.24
C CYS A 72 9.49 -22.84 -16.16
N PHE A 73 10.56 -22.25 -15.62
CA PHE A 73 11.56 -21.54 -16.43
C PHE A 73 12.49 -22.51 -17.19
N ASP A 74 12.92 -23.60 -16.55
CA ASP A 74 13.77 -24.62 -17.20
C ASP A 74 13.07 -25.30 -18.39
N ALA A 75 11.76 -25.54 -18.28
CA ALA A 75 10.96 -26.13 -19.35
C ALA A 75 10.93 -25.27 -20.63
N TRP A 76 10.93 -23.94 -20.49
CA TRP A 76 11.00 -23.03 -21.63
C TRP A 76 12.40 -22.97 -22.24
N ALA A 77 13.44 -22.97 -21.41
CA ALA A 77 14.84 -22.90 -21.87
C ALA A 77 15.32 -24.17 -22.60
N LYS A 78 14.84 -25.35 -22.19
CA LYS A 78 15.25 -26.65 -22.78
C LYS A 78 14.50 -27.06 -24.05
N ALA A 79 13.48 -26.33 -24.47
CA ALA A 79 12.68 -26.68 -25.66
C ALA A 79 13.41 -26.46 -27.00
N GLY A 80 14.63 -25.92 -27.00
CA GLY A 80 15.39 -25.58 -28.22
C GLY A 80 16.57 -26.49 -28.58
N HIS A 81 16.84 -27.57 -27.84
CA HIS A 81 18.06 -28.38 -28.07
C HIS A 81 17.75 -29.87 -28.18
N ASN A 82 17.03 -30.26 -29.23
CA ASN A 82 17.05 -31.62 -29.80
C ASN A 82 16.97 -31.47 -31.32
N SER A 83 18.13 -31.57 -31.98
CA SER A 83 18.30 -31.81 -33.41
C SER A 83 19.41 -32.84 -33.57
#